data_AF-A0A081C2T3-F1
#
_entry.id   AF-A0A081C2T3-F1
#
_cell.length_a   1.000
_cell.length_b   1.000
_cell.length_c   1.000
_cell.angle_alpha   90.00
_cell.angle_beta   90.00
_cell.angle_gamma   90.00
#
_symmetry.space_group_name_H-M   'P 1'
#
loop_
_entity.id
_entity.type
_entity.pdbx_description
1 polymer ?
#
loop_
_entity_poly.entity_id
_entity_poly.type
_entity_poly.pdbx_seq_one_letter_code
_entity_poly.pdbx_strand_id
1 'polypeptide(L)'
;MLDTYKAILKGNTVIWADDSPVMPLPEQEIEILVTVLVKMKTPDDHHRQRGEKMARCLEKLAKTGEIQGISDPVTWQRELRKDRTIFSEEQYAH
;
A
#
# COMPACT_ATOMS: atom_id res chain seq x y z
N MET A 1 -31.87 14.71 -18.23
CA MET A 1 -30.45 15.09 -18.00
C MET A 1 -30.10 14.64 -16.59
N LEU A 2 -28.93 14.05 -16.37
CA LEU A 2 -28.50 13.59 -15.03
C LEU A 2 -27.42 14.55 -14.52
N ASP A 3 -27.69 15.20 -13.40
CA ASP A 3 -26.70 16.05 -12.73
C ASP A 3 -25.91 15.19 -11.72
N THR A 4 -24.58 15.31 -11.76
CA THR A 4 -23.69 14.53 -10.89
C THR A 4 -23.19 15.41 -9.75
N TYR A 5 -23.49 15.02 -8.53
CA TYR A 5 -23.09 15.73 -7.32
C TYR A 5 -22.07 14.93 -6.54
N LYS A 6 -21.08 15.62 -5.98
CA LYS A 6 -20.05 14.99 -5.15
C LYS A 6 -20.52 14.91 -3.71
N ALA A 7 -20.47 13.72 -3.15
CA ALA A 7 -20.89 13.48 -1.78
C ALA A 7 -20.00 12.46 -1.06
N ILE A 8 -20.10 12.46 0.26
CA ILE A 8 -19.52 11.48 1.16
C ILE A 8 -20.68 10.74 1.83
N LEU A 9 -20.70 9.42 1.75
CA LEU A 9 -21.61 8.59 2.52
C LEU A 9 -21.01 8.30 3.89
N LYS A 10 -21.64 8.80 4.95
CA LYS A 10 -21.25 8.53 6.36
C LYS A 10 -22.34 7.70 7.04
N GLY A 11 -22.07 6.42 7.25
CA GLY A 11 -23.10 5.48 7.73
C GLY A 11 -24.17 5.33 6.66
N ASN A 12 -25.38 5.85 6.94
CA ASN A 12 -26.50 5.87 6.01
C ASN A 12 -26.93 7.30 5.59
N THR A 13 -26.06 8.29 5.83
CA THR A 13 -26.34 9.69 5.51
C THR A 13 -25.41 10.17 4.40
N VAL A 14 -25.98 10.74 3.34
CA VAL A 14 -25.26 11.40 2.26
C VAL A 14 -24.95 12.84 2.68
N ILE A 15 -23.68 13.22 2.65
CA ILE A 15 -23.20 14.58 2.96
C ILE A 15 -22.60 15.16 1.69
N TRP A 16 -23.17 16.24 1.16
CA TRP A 16 -22.65 16.91 -0.04
C TRP A 16 -21.29 17.55 0.26
N ALA A 17 -20.31 17.29 -0.59
CA ALA A 17 -18.95 17.81 -0.44
C ALA A 17 -18.78 19.19 -1.09
N ASP A 18 -19.55 19.42 -2.16
CA ASP A 18 -19.60 20.67 -2.92
C ASP A 18 -21.05 21.19 -2.88
N ASP A 19 -21.62 21.59 -4.01
CA ASP A 19 -23.01 22.02 -4.11
C ASP A 19 -23.99 20.86 -3.88
N SER A 20 -25.11 21.17 -3.23
CA SER A 20 -26.25 20.25 -3.08
C SER A 20 -27.23 20.41 -4.24
N PRO A 21 -27.95 19.35 -4.62
CA PRO A 21 -29.04 19.47 -5.58
C PRO A 21 -30.07 20.52 -5.13
N VAL A 22 -30.54 21.32 -6.09
CA VAL A 22 -31.59 22.31 -5.84
C VAL A 22 -32.90 21.58 -5.60
N MET A 23 -33.47 21.76 -4.41
CA MET A 23 -34.79 21.23 -4.08
C MET A 23 -35.86 22.10 -4.73
N PRO A 24 -36.77 21.55 -5.57
CA PRO A 24 -37.83 22.33 -6.22
C PRO A 24 -38.84 22.91 -5.22
N LEU A 25 -39.08 22.20 -4.12
CA LEU A 25 -39.99 22.57 -3.05
C LEU A 25 -39.34 22.27 -1.68
N PRO A 26 -39.61 23.07 -0.65
CA PRO A 26 -39.24 22.71 0.71
C PRO A 26 -39.92 21.39 1.06
N GLU A 27 -39.15 20.40 1.52
CA GLU A 27 -39.63 19.07 1.97
C GLU A 27 -40.04 18.06 0.89
N GLN A 28 -39.75 18.32 -0.39
CA GLN A 28 -39.96 17.30 -1.42
C GLN A 28 -38.92 16.18 -1.33
N GLU A 29 -39.41 14.93 -1.34
CA GLU A 29 -38.56 13.75 -1.52
C GLU A 29 -38.07 13.69 -2.98
N ILE A 30 -36.77 13.53 -3.16
CA ILE A 30 -36.15 13.35 -4.49
C ILE A 30 -35.50 11.97 -4.58
N GLU A 31 -35.78 11.25 -5.66
CA GLU A 31 -35.10 9.99 -5.96
C GLU A 31 -33.68 10.28 -6.45
N ILE A 32 -32.68 9.60 -5.87
CA ILE A 32 -31.28 9.75 -6.23
C ILE A 32 -30.64 8.41 -6.61
N LEU A 33 -29.80 8.43 -7.64
CA LEU A 33 -28.94 7.30 -7.99
C LEU A 33 -27.57 7.48 -7.34
N VAL A 34 -27.16 6.55 -6.50
CA VAL A 34 -25.85 6.59 -5.83
C VAL A 34 -24.87 5.68 -6.55
N THR A 35 -23.80 6.27 -7.10
CA THR A 35 -22.66 5.52 -7.64
C THR A 35 -21.49 5.63 -6.69
N VAL A 36 -21.05 4.51 -6.10
CA VAL A 36 -19.95 4.49 -5.14
C VAL A 36 -18.61 4.42 -5.87
N LEU A 37 -17.80 5.48 -5.76
CA LEU A 37 -16.45 5.53 -6.28
C LEU A 37 -15.51 4.71 -5.39
N VAL A 38 -15.27 3.45 -5.76
CA VAL A 38 -14.21 2.66 -5.15
C VAL A 38 -12.88 3.18 -5.69
N LYS A 39 -12.15 3.97 -4.87
CA LYS A 39 -10.73 4.21 -5.14
C LYS A 39 -10.01 2.88 -5.02
N MET A 40 -9.79 2.22 -6.16
CA MET A 40 -8.85 1.11 -6.21
C MET A 40 -7.50 1.67 -5.80
N LYS A 41 -6.94 1.13 -4.72
CA LYS A 41 -5.55 1.43 -4.33
C LYS A 41 -4.69 1.14 -5.54
N THR A 42 -3.96 2.14 -5.99
CA THR A 42 -3.02 1.95 -7.09
C THR A 42 -1.93 0.98 -6.65
N PRO A 43 -1.25 0.28 -7.57
CA PRO A 43 -0.06 -0.51 -7.23
C PRO A 43 0.93 0.30 -6.38
N ASP A 44 1.06 1.60 -6.64
CA ASP A 44 1.91 2.52 -5.88
C ASP A 44 1.46 2.67 -4.41
N ASP A 45 0.16 2.74 -4.13
CA ASP A 45 -0.37 2.76 -2.76
C ASP A 45 -0.06 1.45 -2.01
N HIS A 46 -0.10 0.32 -2.73
CA HIS A 46 0.28 -0.99 -2.18
C HIS A 46 1.79 -1.09 -1.93
N HIS A 47 2.62 -0.60 -2.86
CA HIS A 47 4.07 -0.56 -2.71
C HIS A 47 4.47 0.33 -1.54
N ARG A 48 3.84 1.51 -1.39
CA ARG A 48 4.08 2.42 -0.28
C ARG A 48 3.71 1.79 1.06
N GLN A 49 2.52 1.19 1.18
CA GLN A 49 2.13 0.47 2.41
C GLN A 49 3.06 -0.70 2.73
N ARG A 50 3.55 -1.43 1.71
CA ARG A 50 4.52 -2.51 1.89
C ARG A 50 5.86 -1.99 2.39
N GLY A 51 6.35 -0.89 1.81
CA GLY A 51 7.60 -0.23 2.23
C GLY A 51 7.54 0.25 3.68
N GLU A 52 6.45 0.92 4.07
CA GLU A 52 6.25 1.40 5.45
C GLU A 52 6.18 0.25 6.45
N LYS A 53 5.51 -0.86 6.11
CA LYS A 53 5.48 -2.08 6.95
C LYS A 53 6.85 -2.72 7.07
N MET A 54 7.58 -2.83 5.97
CA MET A 54 8.93 -3.40 5.94
C MET A 54 9.89 -2.57 6.79
N ALA A 55 9.87 -1.24 6.64
CA ALA A 55 10.69 -0.33 7.44
C ALA A 55 10.43 -0.49 8.94
N ARG A 56 9.16 -0.58 9.37
CA ARG A 56 8.81 -0.83 10.78
C ARG A 56 9.31 -2.18 11.30
N CYS A 57 9.25 -3.23 10.48
CA CYS A 57 9.79 -4.53 10.87
C CYS A 57 11.32 -4.48 11.02
N LEU A 58 12.01 -3.85 10.06
CA LEU A 58 13.45 -3.65 10.12
C LEU A 58 13.88 -2.81 11.33
N GLU A 59 13.12 -1.77 11.67
CA GLU A 59 13.37 -0.95 12.85
C GLU A 59 13.24 -1.76 14.16
N LYS A 60 12.23 -2.64 14.24
CA LYS A 60 12.07 -3.55 15.38
C LYS A 60 13.22 -4.54 15.49
N LEU A 61 13.68 -5.10 14.37
CA LEU A 61 14.84 -6.01 14.33
C LEU A 61 16.13 -5.30 14.72
N ALA A 62 16.36 -4.06 14.28
CA ALA A 62 17.54 -3.31 14.68
C ALA A 62 17.59 -3.06 16.20
N LYS A 63 16.43 -2.92 16.85
CA LYS A 63 16.30 -2.72 18.30
C LYS A 63 16.57 -3.97 19.14
N THR A 64 16.54 -5.18 18.56
CA THR A 64 16.85 -6.41 19.32
C THR A 64 18.35 -6.56 19.61
N GLY A 65 19.21 -5.80 18.92
CA GLY A 65 20.66 -5.81 19.15
C GLY A 65 21.39 -7.06 18.65
N GLU A 66 20.66 -8.11 18.25
CA GLU A 66 21.23 -9.39 17.77
C GLU A 66 22.16 -9.22 16.56
N ILE A 67 21.89 -8.22 15.71
CA ILE A 67 22.67 -7.93 14.51
C ILE A 67 23.99 -7.20 14.85
N GLN A 68 24.08 -6.52 16.01
CA GLN A 68 25.27 -5.75 16.40
C GLN A 68 26.45 -6.67 16.80
N GLY A 69 26.19 -7.93 17.13
CA GLY A 69 27.21 -8.94 17.46
C GLY A 69 27.89 -9.55 16.23
N ILE A 70 27.47 -9.21 15.01
CA ILE A 70 28.04 -9.76 13.78
C ILE A 70 29.24 -8.92 13.36
N SER A 71 30.46 -9.44 13.59
CA SER A 71 31.72 -8.73 13.31
C SER A 71 31.96 -8.46 11.82
N ASP A 72 31.54 -9.37 10.95
CA ASP A 72 31.56 -9.20 9.49
C ASP A 72 30.23 -9.69 8.90
N PRO A 73 29.28 -8.77 8.67
CA PRO A 73 27.96 -9.12 8.14
C PRO A 73 28.00 -9.80 6.77
N VAL A 74 29.01 -9.49 5.95
CA VAL A 74 29.11 -10.01 4.58
C VAL A 74 29.56 -11.47 4.62
N THR A 75 30.58 -11.78 5.43
CA THR A 75 31.04 -13.17 5.61
C THR A 75 29.97 -14.02 6.29
N TRP A 76 29.33 -13.51 7.35
CA TRP A 76 28.20 -14.19 8.01
C TRP A 76 27.05 -14.50 7.04
N GLN A 77 26.70 -13.55 6.17
CA GLN A 77 25.64 -13.75 5.17
C GLN A 77 26.01 -14.81 4.12
N ARG A 78 27.28 -14.85 3.68
CA ARG A 78 27.80 -15.85 2.73
C ARG A 78 27.77 -17.26 3.33
N GLU A 79 28.19 -17.40 4.59
CA GLU A 79 28.16 -18.66 5.34
C GLU A 79 26.72 -19.16 5.52
N LEU A 80 25.80 -18.29 5.93
CA LEU A 80 24.38 -18.63 6.13
C LEU A 80 23.72 -19.09 4.82
N ARG A 81 24.01 -18.40 3.71
CA ARG A 81 23.46 -18.76 2.40
C ARG A 81 24.07 -20.03 1.81
N LYS A 82 25.18 -20.53 2.39
CA LYS A 82 26.00 -21.59 1.79
C LYS A 82 26.27 -21.27 0.33
N ASP A 83 26.64 -20.02 0.04
CA ASP A 83 26.86 -19.57 -1.34
C ASP A 83 27.83 -20.56 -2.00
N ARG A 84 27.28 -21.38 -2.90
CA ARG A 84 28.06 -22.33 -3.68
C ARG A 84 28.96 -21.49 -4.57
N THR A 85 30.25 -21.81 -4.59
CA THR A 85 31.15 -21.32 -5.63
C THR A 85 30.50 -21.63 -6.97
N ILE A 86 30.08 -20.59 -7.68
CA ILE A 86 29.70 -20.71 -9.08
C ILE A 86 31.02 -20.98 -9.77
N PHE A 87 31.29 -22.24 -10.14
CA PHE A 87 32.49 -22.56 -10.88
C PHE A 87 32.47 -21.70 -12.15
N SER A 88 33.48 -20.86 -12.34
CA SER A 88 33.65 -20.10 -13.57
C SER A 88 33.83 -21.08 -14.73
N GLU A 89 33.33 -20.70 -15.89
CA GLU A 89 33.25 -21.47 -17.14
C GLU A 89 34.61 -21.89 -17.74
N GLU A 90 35.71 -21.76 -17.00
CA GLU A 90 37.07 -22.10 -17.43
C GLU A 90 37.38 -23.60 -17.34
N GLN A 91 36.49 -24.40 -16.74
CA GLN A 91 36.68 -25.86 -16.59
C GLN A 91 36.08 -26.72 -17.72
N TYR A 92 35.50 -26.11 -18.77
CA TYR A 92 34.96 -26.84 -19.94
C TYR A 92 35.81 -26.70 -21.21
N ALA A 93 37.09 -26.35 -21.08
CA ALA A 93 38.05 -26.38 -22.19
C ALA A 93 39.02 -27.56 -22.02
N HIS A 94 38.59 -28.75 -22.42
CA HIS A 94 39.45 -29.89 -22.72
C HIS A 94 39.01 -30.54 -24.03
#